data_AF-A0A3B4U487-F1
#
_entry.id   AF-A0A3B4U487-F1
#
_cell.length_a   1.000
_cell.length_b   1.000
_cell.length_c   1.000
_cell.angle_alpha   90.00
_cell.angle_beta   90.00
_cell.angle_gamma   90.00
#
_symmetry.space_group_name_H-M   'P 1'
#
loop_
_entity.id
_entity.type
_entity.pdbx_description
1 polymer ?
#
loop_
_entity_poly.entity_id
_entity_poly.type
_entity_poly.pdbx_seq_one_letter_code
_entity_poly.pdbx_strand_id
1 'polypeptide(L)'
;MSWQSYVENLMADGSCQDSAIVGYTDAKYVWAAHAGGTFNNITSQEIDVLIGKDRETFYTSGLTLGSKKCSCLLESCTFQQLLFSL
;
A
#
# COMPACT_ATOMS: atom_id res chain seq x y z
N MET A 1 -3.39 -12.66 17.93
CA MET A 1 -3.33 -11.20 17.67
C MET A 1 -3.48 -11.03 16.17
N SER A 2 -4.60 -10.48 15.72
CA SER A 2 -4.89 -10.32 14.29
C SER A 2 -4.37 -8.98 13.79
N TRP A 3 -3.66 -8.97 12.66
CA TRP A 3 -3.28 -7.73 11.96
C TRP A 3 -4.50 -6.86 11.59
N GLN A 4 -5.69 -7.47 11.56
CA GLN A 4 -6.96 -6.80 11.33
C GLN A 4 -7.26 -5.67 12.33
N SER A 5 -6.88 -5.81 13.60
CA SER A 5 -7.10 -4.73 14.59
C SER A 5 -6.29 -3.47 14.26
N TYR A 6 -5.13 -3.61 13.60
CA TYR A 6 -4.37 -2.46 13.13
C TYR A 6 -5.07 -1.76 11.98
N VAL A 7 -5.63 -2.52 11.03
CA VAL A 7 -6.44 -1.98 9.93
C VAL A 7 -7.64 -1.21 10.49
N GLU A 8 -8.35 -1.77 11.46
CA GLU A 8 -9.48 -1.10 12.10
C GLU A 8 -9.08 0.20 12.81
N ASN A 9 -7.94 0.20 13.52
CA ASN A 9 -7.41 1.40 14.17
C ASN A 9 -7.00 2.48 13.15
N LEU A 10 -6.43 2.10 12.00
CA LEU A 10 -6.07 3.03 10.94
C LEU A 10 -7.31 3.65 10.27
N MET A 11 -8.43 2.93 10.23
CA MET A 11 -9.70 3.41 9.67
C MET A 11 -10.58 4.12 10.71
N ALA A 12 -10.21 4.09 12.00
CA ALA A 12 -11.07 4.55 13.10
C ALA A 12 -11.29 6.07 13.09
N ASP A 13 -10.39 6.83 12.48
CA ASP A 13 -10.49 8.28 12.34
C ASP A 13 -11.43 8.72 11.20
N GLY A 14 -11.85 7.78 10.33
CA GLY A 14 -12.68 8.04 9.16
C GLY A 14 -12.02 8.89 8.08
N SER A 15 -10.71 9.11 8.16
CA SER A 15 -9.96 9.91 7.18
C SER A 15 -9.47 9.09 6.00
N CYS A 16 -9.35 7.77 6.19
CA CYS A 16 -8.83 6.82 5.20
C CYS A 16 -9.98 6.06 4.53
N GLN A 17 -9.98 5.98 3.20
CA GLN A 17 -10.90 5.13 2.43
C GLN A 17 -10.51 3.65 2.42
N ASP A 18 -9.22 3.34 2.58
CA ASP A 18 -8.70 1.97 2.54
C ASP A 18 -7.40 1.88 3.35
N SER A 19 -7.15 0.73 3.96
CA SER A 19 -5.90 0.46 4.67
C SER A 19 -5.53 -1.01 4.60
N ALA A 20 -4.23 -1.28 4.56
CA ALA A 20 -3.71 -2.63 4.57
C ALA A 20 -2.35 -2.70 5.26
N ILE A 21 -2.09 -3.86 5.86
CA ILE A 21 -0.82 -4.27 6.41
C ILE A 21 -0.22 -5.29 5.45
N VAL A 22 0.92 -4.93 4.88
CA VAL A 22 1.61 -5.72 3.87
C VAL A 22 3.01 -6.04 4.35
N GLY A 23 3.38 -7.32 4.35
CA GLY A 23 4.75 -7.73 4.61
C GLY A 23 5.61 -7.50 3.37
N TYR A 24 6.83 -7.00 3.55
CA TYR A 24 7.77 -6.75 2.43
C TYR A 24 9.07 -7.57 2.51
N THR A 25 9.31 -8.28 3.62
CA THR A 25 10.50 -9.09 3.86
C THR A 25 10.31 -10.52 3.36
N ASP A 26 10.26 -11.52 4.24
CA ASP A 26 10.12 -12.94 3.89
C ASP A 26 8.68 -13.31 3.48
N ALA A 27 7.70 -12.61 4.06
CA ALA A 27 6.28 -12.82 3.84
C ALA A 27 5.69 -11.69 2.99
N LYS A 28 6.03 -11.68 1.69
CA LYS A 28 5.59 -10.68 0.70
C LYS A 28 4.13 -10.86 0.27
N TYR A 29 3.23 -10.65 1.21
CA TYR A 29 1.80 -10.69 0.96
C TYR A 29 1.04 -9.79 1.94
N VAL A 30 -0.22 -9.53 1.62
CA VAL A 30 -1.14 -8.76 2.46
C VAL A 30 -1.51 -9.57 3.70
N TRP A 31 -1.13 -9.11 4.89
CA TRP A 31 -1.43 -9.77 6.15
C TRP A 31 -2.81 -9.42 6.69
N ALA A 32 -3.26 -8.19 6.43
CA ALA A 32 -4.62 -7.74 6.68
C ALA A 32 -4.93 -6.57 5.76
N ALA A 33 -6.19 -6.43 5.34
CA ALA A 33 -6.66 -5.30 4.57
C ALA A 33 -8.10 -4.96 4.95
N HIS A 34 -8.55 -3.77 4.59
CA HIS A 34 -9.94 -3.40 4.70
C HIS A 34 -10.79 -4.24 3.75
N ALA A 35 -11.92 -4.75 4.25
CA ALA A 35 -12.81 -5.59 3.45
C ALA A 35 -13.49 -4.74 2.36
N GLY A 36 -13.26 -5.10 1.08
CA GLY A 36 -13.73 -4.32 -0.07
C GLY A 36 -12.77 -3.23 -0.53
N GLY A 37 -11.60 -3.11 0.13
CA GLY A 37 -10.50 -2.26 -0.29
C GLY A 37 -9.80 -2.75 -1.56
N THR A 38 -9.16 -1.81 -2.26
CA THR A 38 -8.25 -2.09 -3.38
C THR A 38 -6.97 -2.77 -2.87
N PHE A 39 -6.51 -2.41 -1.67
CA PHE A 39 -5.25 -2.91 -1.12
C PHE A 39 -5.23 -4.40 -0.81
N ASN A 40 -6.39 -5.05 -0.74
CA ASN A 40 -6.48 -6.50 -0.61
C ASN A 40 -5.99 -7.25 -1.87
N ASN A 41 -5.95 -6.59 -3.02
CA ASN A 41 -5.50 -7.17 -4.28
C ASN A 41 -4.02 -6.91 -4.58
N ILE A 42 -3.26 -6.34 -3.63
CA ILE A 42 -1.84 -6.06 -3.83
C ILE A 42 -1.09 -7.36 -4.05
N THR A 43 -0.30 -7.40 -5.13
CA THR A 43 0.52 -8.56 -5.48
C THR A 43 1.95 -8.43 -4.95
N SER A 44 2.63 -9.57 -4.79
CA SER A 44 4.05 -9.60 -4.44
C SER A 44 4.93 -8.84 -5.44
N GLN A 45 4.55 -8.83 -6.72
CA GLN A 45 5.25 -8.07 -7.76
C GLN A 45 5.15 -6.55 -7.53
N GLU A 46 3.96 -6.05 -7.18
CA GLU A 46 3.78 -4.63 -6.85
C GLU A 46 4.60 -4.24 -5.61
N ILE A 47 4.69 -5.14 -4.61
CA ILE A 47 5.54 -4.96 -3.42
C ILE A 47 7.01 -4.89 -3.81
N ASP A 48 7.48 -5.80 -4.68
CA ASP A 48 8.86 -5.82 -5.16
C ASP A 48 9.24 -4.55 -5.92
N VAL A 49 8.31 -4.05 -6.75
CA VAL A 49 8.50 -2.76 -7.42
C VAL A 49 8.63 -1.67 -6.38
N LEU A 50 7.72 -1.57 -5.40
CA LEU A 50 7.72 -0.57 -4.31
C LEU A 50 9.02 -0.54 -3.49
N ILE A 51 9.60 -1.71 -3.17
CA ILE A 51 10.88 -1.79 -2.44
C ILE A 51 12.11 -1.71 -3.36
N GLY A 52 11.88 -1.67 -4.68
CA GLY A 52 12.92 -1.60 -5.70
C GLY A 52 13.75 -0.32 -5.57
N LYS A 53 15.00 -0.39 -6.02
CA LYS A 53 15.90 0.77 -6.04
C LYS A 53 15.61 1.72 -7.21
N ASP A 54 14.81 1.30 -8.18
CA ASP A 54 14.49 2.05 -9.40
C ASP A 54 13.46 3.15 -9.15
N ARG A 55 13.94 4.25 -8.54
CA ARG A 55 13.08 5.39 -8.18
C ARG A 55 12.64 6.24 -9.37
N GLU A 56 13.43 6.29 -10.44
CA GLU A 56 13.11 7.09 -11.63
C GLU A 56 11.95 6.52 -12.45
N THR A 57 11.80 5.20 -12.47
CA THR A 57 10.73 4.52 -13.22
C THR A 57 9.36 4.79 -12.62
N PHE A 58 9.27 5.05 -11.31
CA PHE A 58 8.03 5.45 -10.65
C PHE A 58 7.48 6.79 -11.15
N TYR A 59 8.36 7.77 -11.38
CA TYR A 59 7.94 9.09 -11.83
C TYR A 59 7.52 9.12 -13.30
N THR A 60 8.08 8.23 -14.10
CA THR A 60 7.83 8.18 -15.54
C THR A 60 6.69 7.24 -15.93
N SER A 61 6.58 6.08 -15.27
CA SER A 61 5.59 5.04 -15.62
C SER A 61 4.44 4.92 -14.61
N GLY A 62 4.55 5.56 -13.45
CA GLY A 62 3.64 5.37 -12.31
C GLY A 62 3.87 4.02 -11.62
N LEU A 63 3.00 3.69 -10.67
CA LEU A 63 2.94 2.38 -10.03
C LEU A 63 1.51 1.85 -10.02
N THR A 64 1.37 0.56 -9.76
CA THR A 64 0.06 -0.07 -9.61
C THR A 64 -0.05 -0.63 -8.20
N LEU A 65 -1.18 -0.39 -7.54
CA LEU A 65 -1.52 -0.97 -6.23
C LEU A 65 -2.87 -1.65 -6.37
N GLY A 66 -2.89 -2.98 -6.28
CA GLY A 66 -4.13 -3.74 -6.28
C GLY A 66 -4.98 -3.48 -7.53
N SER A 67 -4.34 -3.42 -8.70
CA SER A 67 -4.96 -3.10 -10.00
C SER A 67 -5.40 -1.64 -10.20
N LYS A 68 -5.07 -0.71 -9.29
CA LYS A 68 -5.23 0.73 -9.52
C LYS A 68 -3.90 1.40 -9.86
N LYS A 69 -3.89 2.19 -10.93
CA LYS A 69 -2.72 2.97 -11.32
C LYS A 69 -2.62 4.23 -10.46
N CYS A 70 -1.50 4.39 -9.78
CA CYS A 70 -1.20 5.51 -8.89
C CYS A 70 0.06 6.22 -9.39
N SER A 71 0.15 7.52 -9.12
CA SER A 71 1.33 8.33 -9.43
C SER A 71 2.07 8.68 -8.14
N CYS A 72 3.39 8.52 -8.12
CA CYS A 72 4.22 9.01 -7.03
C CYS A 72 4.31 10.53 -7.08
N LEU A 73 3.81 11.22 -6.05
CA LEU A 73 3.86 12.67 -5.96
C LEU A 73 5.08 13.20 -5.19
N LEU A 74 5.69 12.39 -4.31
CA LEU A 74 6.83 12.79 -3.46
C LEU A 74 7.85 11.64 -3.29
N GLU A 75 9.15 11.95 -3.31
CA GLU A 75 10.30 11.01 -3.12
C GLU A 75 10.30 10.38 -1.72
N SER A 76 9.63 11.00 -0.75
CA SER A 76 9.49 10.49 0.62
C SER A 76 8.37 9.45 0.77
N CYS A 77 7.92 8.82 -0.33
CA CYS A 77 6.91 7.75 -0.34
C CYS A 77 7.44 6.45 0.31
N THR A 78 7.83 6.54 1.58
CA THR A 78 7.79 5.43 2.50
C THR A 78 6.31 5.28 2.88
N PHE A 79 5.77 4.07 2.76
CA PHE A 79 4.39 3.56 3.00
C PHE A 79 3.33 4.44 3.73
N GLN A 80 3.71 5.37 4.62
CA GLN A 80 2.83 6.27 5.36
C GLN A 80 2.06 7.33 4.54
N GLN A 81 2.57 7.81 3.40
CA GLN A 81 1.94 8.96 2.72
C GLN A 81 0.73 8.59 1.84
N LEU A 82 0.65 7.34 1.36
CA LEU A 82 -0.50 6.86 0.58
C LEU A 82 -1.78 6.69 1.43
N LEU A 83 -1.62 6.63 2.76
CA LEU A 83 -2.72 6.50 3.71
C LEU A 83 -3.50 7.82 3.90
N PHE A 84 -2.92 8.99 3.57
CA PHE A 84 -3.47 10.30 3.96
C PHE A 84 -4.19 11.09 2.85
N SER A 85 -4.40 10.53 1.65
CA SER A 85 -5.00 11.29 0.54
C SER A 85 -6.03 10.55 -0.31
N LEU A 86 -6.70 9.56 0.26
CA LEU A 86 -7.93 8.99 -0.31
C LEU A 86 -9.04 8.96 0.74
#